data_AF-A0A3D0UME2-F1
#
_entry.id   AF-A0A3D0UME2-F1
#
_cell.length_a   1.000
_cell.length_b   1.000
_cell.length_c   1.000
_cell.angle_alpha   90.00
_cell.angle_beta   90.00
_cell.angle_gamma   90.00
#
_symmetry.space_group_name_H-M   'P 1'
#
loop_
_entity.id
_entity.type
_entity.pdbx_description
1 polymer ?
#
loop_
_entity_poly.entity_id
_entity_poly.type
_entity_poly.pdbx_seq_one_letter_code
_entity_poly.pdbx_strand_id
1 'polypeptide(L)'
;MLVAICIVTMTLGNLLAIRQSNIKRLLAYSSIAQAGYAMMGLVTALTTFGLNPDSIDGAGATMFFLVYYAITNIAAFGIVILVSNISGSDETQDLAGLSRRS
;
A
#
# COMPACT_ATOMS: atom_id res chain seq x y z
N MET A 1 15.84 6.30 -15.04
CA MET A 1 15.35 7.38 -14.14
C MET A 1 14.07 6.97 -13.39
N LEU A 2 13.03 6.48 -14.07
CA LEU A 2 11.76 6.05 -13.41
C LEU A 2 11.94 4.98 -12.32
N VAL A 3 12.79 3.98 -12.56
CA VAL A 3 13.09 2.92 -11.56
C VAL A 3 13.64 3.52 -10.25
N ALA A 4 14.53 4.51 -10.34
CA ALA A 4 15.09 5.16 -9.16
C ALA A 4 14.01 5.90 -8.35
N ILE A 5 13.06 6.56 -9.03
CA ILE A 5 11.91 7.20 -8.37
C ILE A 5 11.06 6.15 -7.65
N CYS A 6 10.77 5.01 -8.31
CA CYS A 6 9.99 3.93 -7.69
C CYS A 6 10.67 3.42 -6.40
N ILE A 7 11.98 3.15 -6.45
CA ILE A 7 12.76 2.69 -5.29
C ILE A 7 12.70 3.73 -4.16
N VAL A 8 12.89 5.00 -4.47
CA VAL A 8 12.83 6.08 -3.47
C VAL A 8 11.43 6.18 -2.85
N THR A 9 10.36 6.12 -3.65
CA THR A 9 8.97 6.18 -3.18
C THR A 9 8.63 4.99 -2.26
N MET A 10 8.98 3.77 -2.64
CA MET A 10 8.76 2.57 -1.81
C MET A 10 9.53 2.67 -0.48
N THR A 11 10.80 3.07 -0.55
CA THR A 11 11.68 3.12 0.62
C THR A 11 11.21 4.18 1.60
N LEU A 12 10.97 5.41 1.12
CA LEU A 12 10.53 6.52 1.97
C LEU A 12 9.13 6.27 2.54
N GLY A 13 8.20 5.74 1.74
CA GLY A 13 6.86 5.41 2.22
C GLY A 13 6.90 4.41 3.38
N ASN A 14 7.66 3.33 3.25
CA ASN A 14 7.80 2.32 4.30
C ASN A 14 8.52 2.85 5.54
N LEU A 15 9.64 3.58 5.37
CA LEU A 15 10.39 4.12 6.51
C LEU A 15 9.58 5.14 7.32
N LEU A 16 8.87 6.03 6.62
CA LEU A 16 8.05 7.06 7.27
C LEU A 16 6.81 6.47 7.93
N ALA A 17 6.28 5.34 7.42
CA ALA A 17 5.15 4.65 8.03
C ALA A 17 5.50 4.08 9.42
N ILE A 18 6.70 3.50 9.61
CA ILE A 18 7.14 2.90 10.88
C ILE A 18 7.17 3.93 12.02
N ARG A 19 7.45 5.20 11.71
CA ARG A 19 7.53 6.28 12.70
C ARG A 19 6.17 6.83 13.11
N GLN A 20 5.07 6.42 12.49
CA GLN A 20 3.75 7.00 12.76
C GLN A 20 3.07 6.36 13.97
N SER A 21 2.66 7.21 14.92
CA SER A 21 1.83 6.83 16.07
C SER A 21 0.33 6.86 15.80
N ASN A 22 -0.08 7.37 14.64
CA ASN A 22 -1.48 7.49 14.24
C ASN A 22 -1.78 6.52 13.09
N ILE A 23 -2.84 5.73 13.24
CA ILE A 23 -3.16 4.63 12.32
C ILE A 23 -3.59 5.14 10.92
N LYS A 24 -4.32 6.25 10.84
CA LYS A 24 -4.74 6.85 9.56
C LYS A 24 -3.53 7.38 8.79
N ARG A 25 -2.61 8.06 9.49
CA ARG A 25 -1.34 8.52 8.90
C ARG A 25 -0.45 7.36 8.48
N LEU A 26 -0.39 6.29 9.28
CA LEU A 26 0.33 5.07 8.94
C LEU A 26 -0.19 4.45 7.63
N LEU A 27 -1.51 4.30 7.48
CA LEU A 27 -2.12 3.81 6.24
C LEU A 27 -1.87 4.72 5.03
N ALA A 28 -1.87 6.03 5.24
CA ALA A 28 -1.54 6.99 4.18
C ALA A 28 -0.10 6.81 3.67
N TYR A 29 0.90 6.68 4.56
CA TYR A 29 2.28 6.41 4.15
C TYR A 29 2.47 5.03 3.52
N SER A 30 1.75 4.01 4.01
CA SER A 30 1.71 2.69 3.37
C SER A 30 1.17 2.77 1.93
N SER A 31 0.18 3.63 1.69
CA SER A 31 -0.37 3.87 0.34
C SER A 31 0.63 4.53 -0.60
N ILE A 32 1.48 5.42 -0.09
CA ILE A 32 2.58 6.00 -0.86
C ILE A 32 3.58 4.92 -1.27
N ALA A 33 3.94 4.01 -0.36
CA ALA A 33 4.84 2.89 -0.70
C ALA A 33 4.22 1.97 -1.76
N GLN A 34 2.94 1.62 -1.61
CA GLN A 34 2.19 0.80 -2.57
C GLN A 34 2.04 1.43 -3.95
N ALA A 35 1.89 2.76 -4.03
CA ALA A 35 1.94 3.48 -5.29
C ALA A 35 3.29 3.33 -6.00
N GLY A 36 4.40 3.28 -5.24
CA GLY A 36 5.73 2.96 -5.78
C GLY A 36 5.78 1.58 -6.41
N TYR A 37 5.24 0.55 -5.74
CA TYR A 37 5.14 -0.82 -6.28
C TYR A 37 4.29 -0.89 -7.55
N ALA A 38 3.14 -0.21 -7.59
CA ALA A 38 2.32 -0.10 -8.80
C ALA A 38 3.07 0.58 -9.95
N MET A 39 3.77 1.68 -9.69
CA MET A 39 4.59 2.36 -10.70
C MET A 39 5.71 1.46 -11.23
N MET A 40 6.30 0.62 -10.39
CA MET A 40 7.33 -0.34 -10.83
C MET A 40 6.75 -1.36 -11.81
N GLY A 41 5.53 -1.86 -11.55
CA GLY A 41 4.81 -2.73 -12.49
C GLY A 41 4.57 -2.06 -13.85
N LEU A 42 4.17 -0.79 -13.86
CA LEU A 42 4.00 0.00 -15.09
C LEU A 42 5.32 0.18 -15.86
N VAL A 43 6.41 0.46 -15.15
CA VAL A 43 7.73 0.59 -15.79
C VAL A 43 8.13 -0.74 -16.43
N THR A 44 7.94 -1.87 -15.74
CA THR A 44 8.21 -3.20 -16.30
C THR A 44 7.35 -3.51 -17.52
N ALA A 45 6.07 -3.10 -17.50
CA ALA A 45 5.18 -3.22 -18.65
C ALA A 45 5.71 -2.47 -19.87
N LEU A 46 6.18 -1.23 -19.69
CA LEU A 46 6.71 -0.38 -20.75
C LEU A 46 8.05 -0.90 -21.31
N THR A 47 8.91 -1.47 -20.47
CA THR A 47 10.25 -1.93 -20.91
C THR A 47 10.27 -3.32 -21.50
N THR A 48 9.31 -4.17 -21.12
CA THR A 48 9.28 -5.59 -21.52
C THR A 48 8.27 -5.85 -22.63
N PHE A 49 7.53 -4.82 -23.05
CA PHE A 49 6.51 -4.90 -24.10
C PHE A 49 7.08 -5.51 -25.39
N GLY A 50 6.60 -6.70 -25.75
CA GLY A 50 6.98 -7.39 -26.99
C GLY A 50 8.34 -8.13 -26.96
N LEU A 51 9.06 -8.17 -25.83
CA LEU A 51 10.34 -8.87 -25.74
C LEU A 51 10.22 -10.38 -25.51
N ASN A 52 9.18 -10.85 -24.80
CA ASN A 52 8.96 -12.27 -24.54
C ASN A 52 7.45 -12.59 -24.47
N PRO A 53 6.92 -13.49 -25.31
CA PRO A 53 5.51 -13.89 -25.28
C PRO A 53 5.16 -14.80 -24.09
N ASP A 54 6.14 -15.47 -23.48
CA ASP A 54 5.94 -16.38 -22.34
C ASP A 54 6.07 -15.70 -20.97
N SER A 55 6.53 -14.44 -20.92
CA SER A 55 6.64 -13.70 -19.66
C SER A 55 5.31 -13.07 -19.26
N ILE A 56 5.00 -13.12 -17.96
CA ILE A 56 3.84 -12.45 -17.37
C ILE A 56 3.87 -10.97 -17.77
N ASP A 57 2.85 -10.52 -18.49
CA ASP A 57 2.72 -9.14 -18.93
C ASP A 57 2.69 -8.21 -17.71
N GLY A 58 3.64 -7.26 -17.66
CA GLY A 58 3.73 -6.27 -16.59
C GLY A 58 2.47 -5.43 -16.47
N ALA A 59 1.74 -5.21 -17.57
CA ALA A 59 0.47 -4.50 -17.54
C ALA A 59 -0.61 -5.30 -16.82
N GLY A 60 -0.72 -6.60 -17.12
CA GLY A 60 -1.65 -7.52 -16.46
C GLY A 60 -1.38 -7.65 -14.97
N ALA A 61 -0.11 -7.83 -14.58
CA ALA A 61 0.29 -7.90 -13.17
C ALA A 61 -0.04 -6.60 -12.41
N THR A 62 0.19 -5.44 -13.03
CA THR A 62 -0.12 -4.14 -12.44
C THR A 62 -1.63 -3.95 -12.26
N MET A 63 -2.44 -4.27 -13.26
CA MET A 63 -3.91 -4.17 -13.13
C MET A 63 -4.44 -5.08 -12.03
N PHE A 64 -3.98 -6.33 -11.99
CA PHE A 64 -4.34 -7.26 -10.92
C PHE A 64 -3.98 -6.69 -9.54
N PHE A 65 -2.76 -6.16 -9.41
CA PHE A 65 -2.30 -5.52 -8.19
C PHE A 65 -3.16 -4.33 -7.78
N LEU A 66 -3.55 -3.45 -8.72
CA LEU A 66 -4.39 -2.28 -8.43
C LEU A 66 -5.78 -2.66 -7.93
N VAL A 67 -6.42 -3.67 -8.54
CA VAL A 67 -7.74 -4.16 -8.10
C VAL A 67 -7.65 -4.77 -6.71
N TYR A 68 -6.66 -5.67 -6.50
CA TYR A 68 -6.40 -6.26 -5.20
C TYR A 68 -6.15 -5.19 -4.14
N TYR A 69 -5.28 -4.23 -4.45
CA TYR A 69 -4.90 -3.16 -3.53
C TYR A 69 -6.09 -2.25 -3.19
N ALA A 70 -6.93 -1.92 -4.17
CA ALA A 70 -8.14 -1.14 -3.93
C ALA A 70 -9.09 -1.82 -2.92
N ILE A 71 -9.33 -3.13 -3.09
CA ILE A 71 -10.16 -3.92 -2.17
C ILE A 71 -9.55 -3.94 -0.76
N THR A 72 -8.25 -4.24 -0.66
CA THR A 72 -7.54 -4.25 0.63
C THR A 72 -7.60 -2.87 1.30
N ASN A 73 -7.46 -1.79 0.54
CA ASN A 73 -7.46 -0.45 1.09
C ASN A 73 -8.84 -0.05 1.63
N ILE A 74 -9.91 -0.39 0.90
CA ILE A 74 -11.29 -0.20 1.38
C ILE A 74 -11.52 -0.99 2.68
N ALA A 75 -11.10 -2.24 2.74
CA ALA A 75 -11.23 -3.08 3.94
C ALA A 75 -10.43 -2.50 5.12
N ALA A 76 -9.18 -2.10 4.91
CA ALA A 76 -8.32 -1.54 5.94
C ALA A 76 -8.88 -0.22 6.50
N PHE A 77 -9.26 0.73 5.63
CA PHE A 77 -9.87 1.98 6.06
C PHE A 77 -11.24 1.74 6.73
N GLY A 78 -12.04 0.80 6.24
CA GLY A 78 -13.32 0.43 6.87
C GLY A 78 -13.15 -0.03 8.31
N ILE A 79 -12.19 -0.92 8.57
CA ILE A 79 -11.87 -1.39 9.92
C ILE A 79 -11.34 -0.23 10.78
N VAL A 80 -10.43 0.57 10.26
CA VAL A 80 -9.87 1.71 11.00
C VAL A 80 -10.96 2.72 11.39
N ILE A 81 -11.91 3.01 10.51
CA ILE A 81 -13.04 3.90 10.81
C ILE A 81 -13.92 3.29 11.90
N LEU A 82 -14.24 1.99 11.81
CA LEU A 82 -15.05 1.31 12.82
C LEU A 82 -14.39 1.36 14.20
N VAL A 83 -13.10 1.04 14.28
CA VAL A 83 -12.35 1.03 15.54
C VAL A 83 -12.16 2.44 16.08
N SER A 84 -11.89 3.42 15.22
CA SER A 84 -11.81 4.84 15.58
C SER A 84 -13.10 5.36 16.22
N ASN A 85 -14.26 4.95 15.70
CA ASN A 85 -15.57 5.31 16.29
C ASN A 85 -15.80 4.66 17.67
N ILE A 86 -15.33 3.43 17.89
CA ILE A 86 -15.50 2.73 19.17
C ILE A 86 -14.51 3.24 20.22
N SER A 87 -13.25 3.45 19.84
CA SER A 87 -12.17 3.81 20.75
C SER A 87 -12.06 5.33 20.98
N GLY A 88 -12.68 6.16 20.13
CA GLY A 88 -12.62 7.61 20.19
C GLY A 88 -11.25 8.22 19.92
N SER A 89 -10.29 7.41 19.47
CA SER A 89 -8.89 7.77 19.24
C SER A 89 -8.34 7.05 18.01
N ASP A 90 -7.37 7.69 17.37
CA ASP A 90 -6.68 7.20 16.16
C ASP A 90 -5.23 6.78 16.46
N GLU A 91 -4.85 6.68 17.74
CA GLU A 91 -3.51 6.23 18.13
C GLU A 91 -3.34 4.72 17.97
N THR A 92 -2.17 4.32 17.48
CA THR A 92 -1.82 2.90 17.32
C THR A 92 -1.77 2.17 18.67
N GLN A 93 -1.55 2.89 19.77
CA GLN A 93 -1.50 2.32 21.12
C GLN A 93 -2.87 1.81 21.59
N ASP A 94 -3.95 2.48 21.18
CA ASP A 94 -5.32 2.11 21.56
C ASP A 94 -5.81 0.85 20.84
N LEU A 95 -5.12 0.44 19.78
CA LEU A 95 -5.33 -0.83 19.09
C LEU A 95 -4.72 -2.02 19.86
N ALA A 96 -3.95 -1.78 20.93
CA ALA A 96 -3.28 -2.84 21.68
C ALA A 96 -4.29 -3.78 22.38
N GLY A 97 -4.28 -5.05 21.97
CA GLY A 97 -5.14 -6.08 22.51
C GLY A 97 -6.58 -6.05 21.98
N LEU A 98 -6.84 -5.33 20.88
CA LEU A 98 -8.16 -5.26 20.24
C LEU A 98 -8.74 -6.65 19.93
N SER A 99 -7.91 -7.59 19.48
CA SER A 99 -8.29 -8.99 19.20
C SER A 99 -8.85 -9.77 20.41
N ARG A 100 -8.64 -9.28 21.64
CA ARG A 100 -9.17 -9.90 22.87
C ARG A 100 -10.42 -9.19 23.39
N ARG A 101 -10.72 -8.00 22.89
CA ARG A 101 -11.78 -7.09 23.36
C ARG A 101 -12.98 -7.07 22.41
N SER A 102 -12.83 -7.66 21.22
CA SER A 102 -13.77 -7.66 20.09
C SER A 102 -13.68 -9.00 19.39
#